data_AF-A0A2E0UCV4-F1
#
_entry.id   AF-A0A2E0UCV4-F1
#
_cell.length_a   1.000
_cell.length_b   1.000
_cell.length_c   1.000
_cell.angle_alpha   90.00
_cell.angle_beta   90.00
_cell.angle_gamma   90.00
#
_symmetry.space_group_name_H-M   'P 1'
#
loop_
_entity.id
_entity.type
_entity.pdbx_description
1 polymer ?
#
loop_
_entity_poly.entity_id
_entity_poly.type
_entity_poly.pdbx_seq_one_letter_code
_entity_poly.pdbx_strand_id
1 'polypeptide(L)'
;MSPRLLVPLGVVVVVVGITLAFGIDPFSDWLDQRSDTTSLERQVNAVEERNKEYELLIDALNTDEEIERRAREEYNLVRPEEEAYAVLPPPPAAHRIQGVWPFNN
;
A
#
# COMPACT_ATOMS: atom_id res chain seq x y z
N MET A 1 -68.91 7.99 17.22
CA MET A 1 -67.53 8.47 16.98
C MET A 1 -67.61 9.57 15.94
N SER A 2 -67.19 10.80 16.25
CA SER A 2 -67.36 11.95 15.36
C SER A 2 -66.45 11.81 14.12
N PRO A 3 -66.96 12.05 12.89
CA PRO A 3 -66.23 11.83 11.64
C PRO A 3 -64.95 12.68 11.50
N ARG A 4 -64.80 13.66 12.38
CA ARG A 4 -63.67 14.60 12.45
C ARG A 4 -62.38 13.96 12.97
N LEU A 5 -62.48 12.86 13.73
CA LEU A 5 -61.33 12.12 14.26
C LEU A 5 -60.96 10.89 13.41
N LEU A 6 -61.86 10.44 12.52
CA LEU A 6 -61.62 9.27 11.67
C LEU A 6 -60.69 9.58 10.50
N VAL A 7 -60.78 10.79 9.95
CA VAL A 7 -59.89 11.24 8.86
C VAL A 7 -58.42 11.29 9.29
N PRO A 8 -58.02 11.96 10.38
CA PRO A 8 -56.62 11.96 10.79
C PRO A 8 -56.13 10.56 11.18
N LEU A 9 -56.99 9.74 11.80
CA LEU A 9 -56.65 8.36 12.16
C LEU A 9 -56.40 7.49 10.92
N GLY A 10 -57.24 7.62 9.89
CA GLY A 10 -57.05 6.91 8.62
C GLY A 10 -55.74 7.30 7.93
N VAL A 11 -55.38 8.59 7.93
CA VAL A 11 -54.11 9.07 7.38
C VAL A 11 -52.92 8.48 8.12
N VAL A 12 -52.95 8.47 9.47
CA VAL A 12 -51.88 7.87 10.27
C VAL A 12 -51.71 6.38 9.96
N VAL A 13 -52.82 5.63 9.87
CA VAL A 13 -52.78 4.20 9.55
C VAL A 13 -52.20 3.93 8.16
N VAL A 14 -52.56 4.75 7.16
CA VAL A 14 -52.00 4.63 5.81
C VAL A 14 -50.50 4.94 5.81
N VAL A 15 -50.07 6.02 6.48
CA VAL A 15 -48.65 6.39 6.56
C VAL A 15 -47.85 5.29 7.26
N VAL A 16 -48.30 4.81 8.42
CA VAL A 16 -47.63 3.72 9.14
C VAL A 16 -47.63 2.43 8.31
N GLY A 17 -48.73 2.13 7.63
CA GLY A 17 -48.83 0.98 6.72
C GLY A 17 -47.83 1.06 5.57
N ILE A 18 -47.64 2.23 4.97
CA ILE A 18 -46.64 2.47 3.91
C ILE A 18 -45.23 2.32 4.50
N THR A 19 -44.92 2.93 5.65
CA THR A 19 -43.61 2.80 6.28
C THR A 19 -43.26 1.34 6.62
N LEU A 20 -44.21 0.58 7.15
CA LEU A 20 -44.01 -0.85 7.46
C LEU A 20 -43.94 -1.74 6.21
N ALA A 21 -44.73 -1.44 5.17
CA ALA A 21 -44.76 -2.23 3.93
C ALA A 21 -43.52 -2.02 3.06
N PHE A 22 -42.99 -0.78 3.03
CA PHE A 22 -41.83 -0.43 2.22
C PHE A 22 -40.51 -0.39 3.01
N GLY A 23 -40.56 -0.54 4.34
CA GLY A 23 -39.37 -0.64 5.20
C GLY A 23 -38.47 0.60 5.15
N ILE A 24 -39.01 1.77 4.79
CA ILE A 24 -38.25 3.00 4.64
C ILE A 24 -37.90 3.51 6.04
N ASP A 25 -36.67 3.26 6.49
CA ASP A 25 -36.08 3.91 7.68
C ASP A 25 -35.15 5.04 7.20
N PRO A 26 -35.70 6.25 6.97
CA PRO A 26 -34.93 7.35 6.41
C PRO A 26 -33.82 7.84 7.36
N PHE A 27 -33.88 7.47 8.64
CA PHE A 27 -32.90 7.90 9.63
C PHE A 27 -31.68 6.97 9.65
N SER A 28 -31.89 5.65 9.57
CA SER A 28 -30.77 4.70 9.43
C SER A 28 -30.04 4.87 8.11
N ASP A 29 -30.75 4.98 6.98
CA ASP A 29 -30.15 5.10 5.66
C ASP A 29 -29.28 6.35 5.53
N TRP A 30 -29.71 7.48 6.10
CA TRP A 30 -28.95 8.72 6.10
C TRP A 30 -27.69 8.64 6.98
N LEU A 31 -27.77 7.98 8.15
CA LEU A 31 -26.62 7.74 9.01
C LEU A 31 -25.61 6.78 8.37
N ASP A 32 -26.10 5.69 7.77
CA ASP A 32 -25.28 4.69 7.09
C ASP A 32 -24.57 5.31 5.88
N GLN A 33 -25.29 6.04 5.02
CA GLN A 33 -24.72 6.76 3.87
C GLN A 33 -23.65 7.79 4.28
N ARG A 34 -23.84 8.47 5.42
CA ARG A 34 -22.81 9.38 5.96
C ARG A 34 -21.58 8.62 6.45
N SER A 35 -21.77 7.48 7.11
CA SER A 35 -20.67 6.64 7.58
C SER A 35 -19.87 6.05 6.42
N ASP A 36 -20.55 5.62 5.35
CA ASP A 36 -19.94 5.08 4.13
C ASP A 36 -19.14 6.15 3.40
N THR A 37 -19.68 7.36 3.29
CA THR A 37 -18.98 8.50 2.67
C THR A 37 -17.68 8.82 3.43
N THR A 38 -17.73 8.91 4.76
CA THR A 38 -16.53 9.14 5.58
C THR A 38 -15.54 7.97 5.52
N SER A 39 -16.02 6.73 5.38
CA SER A 39 -15.16 5.56 5.18
C SER A 39 -14.43 5.61 3.83
N LEU A 40 -15.16 5.93 2.75
CA LEU A 40 -14.61 6.04 1.41
C LEU A 40 -13.61 7.19 1.29
N GLU A 41 -13.94 8.36 1.85
CA GLU A 41 -13.02 9.51 1.90
C GLU A 41 -11.72 9.15 2.62
N ARG A 42 -11.79 8.43 3.74
CA ARG A 42 -10.59 7.95 4.45
C ARG A 42 -9.75 6.99 3.60
N GLN A 43 -10.39 6.09 2.86
CA GLN A 43 -9.68 5.17 1.97
C GLN A 43 -9.00 5.90 0.82
N VAL A 44 -9.68 6.86 0.20
CA VAL A 44 -9.09 7.70 -0.87
C VAL A 44 -7.89 8.48 -0.33
N ASN A 45 -8.04 9.19 0.79
CA ASN A 45 -6.96 9.95 1.39
C ASN A 45 -5.75 9.06 1.74
N ALA A 46 -5.98 7.85 2.25
CA ALA A 46 -4.91 6.91 2.54
C ALA A 46 -4.15 6.48 1.27
N VAL A 47 -4.86 6.21 0.18
CA VAL A 47 -4.25 5.85 -1.10
C VAL A 47 -3.50 7.03 -1.72
N GLU A 48 -4.06 8.23 -1.68
CA GLU A 48 -3.42 9.45 -2.18
C GLU A 48 -2.14 9.79 -1.41
N GLU A 49 -2.15 9.64 -0.09
CA GLU A 49 -0.96 9.83 0.75
C GLU A 49 0.15 8.82 0.38
N ARG A 50 -0.19 7.54 0.23
CA ARG A 50 0.77 6.52 -0.24
C ARG A 50 1.28 6.83 -1.64
N ASN A 51 0.41 7.26 -2.54
CA ASN A 51 0.79 7.56 -3.91
C ASN A 51 1.80 8.72 -3.96
N LYS A 52 1.56 9.78 -3.19
CA LYS A 52 2.48 10.91 -3.06
C LYS A 52 3.85 10.49 -2.50
N GLU A 53 3.88 9.58 -1.52
CA GLU A 53 5.14 9.05 -1.01
C GLU A 53 5.89 8.25 -2.08
N TYR A 54 5.19 7.44 -2.89
CA TYR A 54 5.80 6.72 -3.99
C TYR A 54 6.31 7.63 -5.08
N GLU A 55 5.58 8.69 -5.44
CA GLU A 55 6.03 9.69 -6.40
C GLU A 55 7.36 10.32 -5.96
N LEU A 56 7.46 10.73 -4.69
CA LEU A 56 8.70 11.27 -4.13
C LEU A 56 9.85 10.26 -4.15
N LEU A 57 9.57 8.98 -3.86
CA LEU A 57 10.59 7.93 -3.89
C LEU A 57 11.05 7.65 -5.33
N ILE A 58 10.12 7.59 -6.27
CA ILE A 58 10.41 7.42 -7.70
C ILE A 58 11.28 8.56 -8.19
N ASP A 59 10.95 9.81 -7.85
CA ASP A 59 11.73 10.99 -8.22
C ASP A 59 13.15 10.93 -7.63
N ALA A 60 13.29 10.55 -6.37
CA ALA A 60 14.61 10.40 -5.73
C ALA A 60 15.45 9.30 -6.38
N LEU A 61 14.84 8.16 -6.73
CA LEU A 61 15.51 7.01 -7.33
C LEU A 61 15.87 7.19 -8.80
N ASN A 62 15.13 8.02 -9.53
CA ASN A 62 15.33 8.24 -10.97
C ASN A 62 16.37 9.32 -11.30
N THR A 63 17.16 9.76 -10.32
CA THR A 63 18.26 10.68 -10.58
C THR A 63 19.49 9.90 -11.08
N ASP A 64 20.22 10.49 -12.03
CA ASP A 64 21.46 9.88 -12.56
C ASP A 64 22.47 9.58 -11.43
N GLU A 65 22.54 10.46 -10.42
CA GLU A 65 23.41 10.30 -9.25
C GLU A 65 23.03 9.07 -8.40
N GLU A 66 21.74 8.90 -8.06
CA GLU A 66 21.29 7.76 -7.25
C GLU A 66 21.41 6.44 -8.01
N ILE A 67 21.13 6.45 -9.32
CA ILE A 67 21.34 5.31 -10.20
C ILE A 67 22.82 4.92 -10.25
N GLU A 68 23.72 5.88 -10.48
CA GLU A 68 25.16 5.62 -10.51
C GLU A 68 25.68 5.13 -9.16
N ARG A 69 25.23 5.74 -8.05
CA ARG A 69 25.59 5.34 -6.70
C ARG A 69 25.24 3.87 -6.45
N ARG A 70 24.00 3.46 -6.72
CA ARG A 70 23.57 2.06 -6.57
C ARG A 70 24.28 1.11 -7.54
N ALA A 71 24.47 1.52 -8.79
CA ALA A 71 25.20 0.73 -9.78
C ALA A 71 26.63 0.42 -9.31
N ARG A 72 27.32 1.40 -8.70
CA ARG A 72 28.65 1.21 -8.13
C ARG A 72 28.63 0.39 -6.84
N GLU A 73 27.75 0.71 -5.89
CA GLU A 73 27.70 0.07 -4.57
C GLU A 73 27.20 -1.38 -4.61
N GLU A 74 26.11 -1.64 -5.33
CA GLU A 74 25.40 -2.93 -5.31
C GLU A 74 25.90 -3.87 -6.41
N TYR A 75 26.33 -3.32 -7.55
CA TYR A 75 26.67 -4.10 -8.74
C TYR A 75 28.13 -3.97 -9.17
N ASN A 76 28.94 -3.14 -8.48
CA ASN A 76 30.34 -2.87 -8.84
C ASN A 76 30.53 -2.43 -10.30
N LEU A 77 29.52 -1.78 -10.88
CA LEU A 77 29.58 -1.27 -12.23
C LEU A 77 30.48 -0.02 -12.28
N VAL A 78 31.19 0.14 -13.38
CA VAL A 78 32.02 1.31 -13.69
C VAL A 78 31.63 1.87 -15.05
N ARG A 79 31.96 3.12 -15.32
CA ARG A 79 31.69 3.73 -16.64
C ARG A 79 32.54 3.06 -17.73
N PRO A 80 32.12 3.08 -19.00
CA PRO A 80 32.88 2.45 -20.10
C PRO A 80 34.33 2.92 -20.22
N GLU A 81 34.63 4.15 -19.82
CA GLU A 81 35.95 4.77 -19.82
C GLU A 81 36.77 4.54 -18.54
N GLU A 82 36.20 3.85 -17.54
CA GLU A 82 36.84 3.56 -16.25
C GLU A 82 37.37 2.13 -16.18
N GLU A 83 38.43 1.92 -15.38
CA GLU A 83 38.97 0.60 -15.09
C GLU A 83 38.71 0.20 -13.63
N ALA A 84 38.09 -0.96 -13.43
CA ALA A 84 37.82 -1.51 -12.10
C ALA A 84 39.00 -2.35 -11.59
N TYR A 85 39.46 -2.07 -10.37
CA TYR A 85 40.48 -2.85 -9.68
C TYR A 85 39.85 -3.55 -8.47
N ALA A 86 40.00 -4.87 -8.38
CA ALA A 86 39.54 -5.66 -7.23
C ALA A 86 40.73 -6.11 -6.38
N VAL A 87 40.63 -5.93 -5.06
CA VAL A 87 41.60 -6.48 -4.11
C VAL A 87 41.25 -7.94 -3.85
N LEU A 88 42.16 -8.85 -4.20
CA LEU A 88 41.99 -10.25 -3.88
C LEU A 88 42.05 -10.45 -2.36
N PRO A 89 41.19 -11.29 -1.78
CA PRO A 89 41.34 -11.68 -0.39
C PRO A 89 42.70 -12.35 -0.18
N PRO A 90 43.27 -12.28 1.03
CA PRO A 90 44.50 -12.98 1.34
C PRO A 90 44.35 -14.46 0.99
N PRO A 91 45.40 -15.10 0.46
CA PRO A 91 45.32 -16.49 0.03
C PRO A 91 44.90 -17.37 1.21
N PRO A 92 44.06 -18.40 0.96
CA PRO A 92 43.71 -19.35 2.00
C PRO A 92 44.99 -19.98 2.56
N ALA A 93 44.96 -20.32 3.86
CA ALA A 93 46.10 -20.99 4.50
C ALA A 93 46.50 -22.22 3.66
N ALA A 94 47.81 -22.37 3.41
CA ALA A 94 48.33 -23.45 2.60
C ALA A 94 47.81 -24.80 3.12
N HIS A 95 46.97 -25.46 2.32
CA HIS A 95 46.45 -26.77 2.67
C HIS A 95 47.55 -27.79 2.37
N ARG A 96 48.13 -28.39 3.42
CA ARG A 96 49.12 -29.47 3.26
C ARG A 96 48.40 -30.72 2.75
N ILE A 97 48.69 -31.11 1.52
CA ILE A 97 48.24 -32.39 0.97
C ILE A 97 49.10 -33.49 1.61
N GLN A 98 48.47 -34.33 2.44
CA GLN A 98 49.14 -35.49 3.02
C GLN A 98 49.15 -36.65 2.01
N GLY A 99 50.29 -37.33 1.86
CA GLY A 99 50.36 -38.62 1.16
C GLY A 99 50.69 -38.61 -0.34
N VAL A 100 51.08 -37.47 -0.93
CA VAL A 100 51.51 -37.39 -2.35
C VAL A 100 52.93 -36.85 -2.47
N TRP A 101 53.82 -37.65 -3.06
CA TRP A 101 55.19 -37.23 -3.40
C TRP A 101 55.18 -36.12 -4.46
N PRO A 102 56.05 -35.08 -4.38
CA PRO A 102 57.12 -34.85 -3.41
C PRO A 102 56.71 -34.01 -2.18
N PHE A 103 55.41 -33.82 -1.92
CA PHE A 103 54.92 -32.86 -0.92
C PHE A 103 54.70 -33.45 0.49
N ASN A 104 55.30 -34.61 0.77
CA ASN A 104 55.25 -35.23 2.11
C ASN A 104 56.22 -34.50 3.05
N ASN A 105 55.70 -33.62 3.92
CA ASN A 105 56.39 -33.10 5.10
C ASN A 105 55.41 -32.78 6.24
#